data_AF-A0A7W3APJ9-F1
#
_entry.id   AF-A0A7W3APJ9-F1
#
_cell.length_a   1.000
_cell.length_b   1.000
_cell.length_c   1.000
_cell.angle_alpha   90.00
_cell.angle_beta   90.00
_cell.angle_gamma   90.00
#
_symmetry.space_group_name_H-M   'P 1'
#
loop_
_entity.id
_entity.type
_entity.pdbx_description
1 polymer ?
#
loop_
_entity_poly.entity_id
_entity_poly.type
_entity_poly.pdbx_seq_one_letter_code
_entity_poly.pdbx_strand_id
1 'polypeptide(L)' 'MTGYPLAFSAKWLREAGFEIGTGVIVKIPEGCLILLADSNEVQKLRRELYQVKQVVKGMRNGMFSVLNES' A
#
# COMPACT_ATOMS: atom_id res chain seq x y z
N MET A 1 1.80 13.00 9.26
CA MET A 1 2.66 12.00 9.92
C MET A 1 3.90 11.80 9.05
N THR A 2 4.93 12.61 9.27
CA THR A 2 6.23 12.47 8.59
C THR A 2 7.16 11.70 9.53
N GLY A 3 6.98 10.38 9.59
CA GLY A 3 7.92 9.50 10.27
C GLY A 3 9.01 9.09 9.30
N TYR A 4 10.28 9.24 9.69
CA TYR A 4 11.40 8.69 8.93
C TYR A 4 11.19 7.17 8.76
N PRO A 5 11.43 6.60 7.57
CA PRO A 5 11.33 5.16 7.37
C PRO A 5 12.28 4.44 8.35
N LEU A 6 11.76 3.50 9.14
CA LEU A 6 12.63 2.62 9.91
C LEU A 6 13.50 1.83 8.93
N ALA A 7 14.82 1.95 9.08
CA ALA A 7 15.78 1.19 8.29
C ALA A 7 16.05 -0.16 8.97
N PHE A 8 15.59 -1.24 8.34
CA PHE A 8 15.92 -2.61 8.74
C PHE A 8 17.06 -3.16 7.88
N SER A 9 17.89 -4.03 8.45
CA SER A 9 18.89 -4.76 7.67
C SER A 9 18.21 -5.67 6.66
N ALA A 10 18.48 -5.46 5.37
CA ALA A 10 17.96 -6.31 4.30
C ALA A 10 18.40 -7.77 4.44
N LYS A 11 19.60 -8.01 5.00
CA LYS A 11 20.10 -9.36 5.29
C LYS A 11 19.24 -10.05 6.33
N TRP A 12 18.94 -9.37 7.43
CA TRP A 12 18.12 -9.93 8.52
C TRP A 12 16.69 -10.23 8.05
N LEU A 13 16.10 -9.34 7.25
CA LEU A 13 14.77 -9.57 6.67
C LEU A 13 14.74 -10.82 5.77
N ARG A 14 15.78 -11.04 4.94
CA ARG A 14 15.89 -12.24 4.11
C ARG A 14 16.02 -13.52 4.93
N GLU A 15 16.82 -13.48 6.00
CA GLU A 15 16.98 -14.62 6.92
C GLU A 15 15.68 -14.96 7.65
N ALA A 16 14.84 -13.95 7.94
CA ALA A 16 13.52 -14.11 8.51
C ALA A 16 12.44 -14.52 7.48
N GLY A 17 12.79 -14.72 6.20
CA GLY A 17 11.88 -15.17 5.14
C GLY A 17 11.13 -14.06 4.39
N PHE A 18 11.52 -12.79 4.56
CA PHE A 18 10.93 -11.68 3.80
C PHE A 18 11.67 -11.45 2.49
N GLU A 19 10.93 -11.43 1.37
CA GLU A 19 11.48 -11.12 0.05
C GLU A 19 11.48 -9.61 -0.27
N ILE A 20 12.47 -9.17 -1.05
CA ILE A 20 12.56 -7.78 -1.54
C ILE A 20 11.36 -7.47 -2.43
N GLY A 21 10.69 -6.34 -2.19
CA GLY A 21 9.50 -5.92 -2.93
C GLY A 21 8.18 -6.30 -2.24
N THR A 22 8.24 -7.13 -1.20
CA THR A 22 7.09 -7.42 -0.33
C THR A 22 6.83 -6.21 0.58
N GLY A 23 5.61 -5.68 0.56
CA GLY A 23 5.17 -4.70 1.52
C GLY A 23 5.09 -5.35 2.89
N VAL A 24 5.66 -4.74 3.92
CA VAL A 24 5.61 -5.25 5.29
C VAL A 24 4.83 -4.29 6.17
N ILE A 25 3.86 -4.82 6.89
CA ILE A 25 3.16 -4.11 7.96
C ILE A 25 3.97 -4.29 9.24
N VAL A 26 4.35 -3.17 9.84
CA VAL A 26 5.06 -3.12 11.11
C VAL A 26 4.06 -2.80 12.22
N LYS A 27 3.98 -3.64 13.25
CA LYS A 27 3.22 -3.37 14.49
C LYS A 27 4.19 -3.35 15.67
N ILE A 28 3.98 -2.41 16.61
CA ILE A 28 4.81 -2.26 17.81
C ILE A 28 3.94 -2.29 19.07
N PRO A 29 3.47 -3.46 19.54
CA PRO A 29 2.83 -3.58 20.85
C PRO A 29 3.88 -3.77 21.96
N GLU A 30 3.76 -3.01 23.05
CA GLU A 30 4.42 -3.28 24.34
C GLU A 30 5.94 -3.60 24.28
N GLY A 31 6.66 -2.97 23.35
CA GLY A 31 8.11 -3.16 23.18
C GLY A 31 8.51 -4.32 22.26
N CYS A 32 7.56 -5.05 21.67
CA CYS A 32 7.82 -6.03 20.62
C CYS A 32 7.66 -5.42 19.23
N LEU A 33 8.50 -5.84 18.28
CA LEU A 33 8.37 -5.52 16.87
C LEU A 33 7.78 -6.72 16.12
N ILE A 34 6.61 -6.55 15.50
CA ILE A 34 5.96 -7.57 14.68
C ILE A 34 6.01 -7.12 13.22
N LEU A 35 6.57 -7.98 12.36
CA LEU A 35 6.61 -7.80 10.92
C LEU A 35 5.66 -8.78 10.26
N LEU A 36 4.73 -8.28 9.46
CA LEU A 36 3.76 -9.07 8.71
C LEU A 36 3.97 -8.77 7.24
N ALA A 37 4.30 -9.80 6.44
CA ALA A 37 4.32 -9.66 5.00
C ALA A 37 2.89 -9.47 4.49
N ASP A 38 2.65 -8.44 3.67
CA ASP A 38 1.46 -8.42 2.84
C ASP A 38 1.55 -9.59 1.86
N SER A 39 0.50 -10.41 1.79
CA SER A 39 0.47 -11.48 0.79
C SER A 39 0.40 -10.89 -0.62
N ASN A 40 0.93 -11.64 -1.59
CA ASN A 40 0.93 -11.24 -3.00
C ASN A 40 -0.49 -10.96 -3.50
N GLU A 41 -1.48 -11.72 -3.02
CA GLU A 41 -2.89 -11.55 -3.33
C GLU A 41 -3.44 -10.22 -2.80
N VAL A 42 -3.11 -9.85 -1.55
CA VAL A 42 -3.52 -8.57 -0.95
C VAL A 42 -2.88 -7.40 -1.69
N GLN A 43 -1.59 -7.52 -2.06
CA GLN A 43 -0.92 -6.50 -2.85
C GLN A 43 -1.55 -6.32 -4.23
N LYS A 44 -1.87 -7.43 -4.92
CA LYS A 44 -2.53 -7.42 -6.22
C LYS A 44 -3.91 -6.78 -6.13
N LEU A 45 -4.72 -7.20 -5.16
CA LEU A 45 -6.06 -6.66 -4.94
C LEU A 45 -6.03 -5.15 -4.63
N ARG A 46 -5.06 -4.71 -3.81
CA ARG A 46 -4.87 -3.29 -3.52
C ARG A 46 -4.52 -2.48 -4.77
N ARG A 47 -3.72 -3.05 -5.68
CA ARG A 47 -3.39 -2.42 -6.97
C ARG A 47 -4.61 -2.33 -7.89
N GLU A 48 -5.41 -3.40 -7.97
CA GLU A 48 -6.66 -3.40 -8.74
C GLU A 48 -7.67 -2.37 -8.21
N LEU A 49 -7.87 -2.33 -6.89
CA LEU A 49 -8.75 -1.35 -6.24
C LEU A 49 -8.30 0.09 -6.51
N TYR A 50 -6.99 0.35 -6.52
CA TYR A 50 -6.48 1.67 -6.84
C TYR A 50 -6.83 2.06 -8.29
N GLN A 51 -6.67 1.15 -9.25
CA GLN A 51 -7.02 1.41 -10.64
C GLN A 51 -8.52 1.70 -10.81
N VAL A 52 -9.38 0.86 -10.22
CA VAL A 52 -10.84 1.06 -10.26
C VAL A 52 -11.22 2.41 -9.66
N LYS A 53 -10.63 2.80 -8.53
CA LYS A 53 -10.88 4.09 -7.89
C LYS A 53 -10.51 5.27 -8.80
N GLN A 54 -9.42 5.17 -9.56
CA GLN A 54 -9.02 6.21 -10.52
C GLN A 54 -10.00 6.30 -11.69
N VAL A 55 -10.44 5.16 -12.23
CA VAL A 55 -11.45 5.14 -13.30
C VAL A 55 -12.75 5.80 -12.86
N VAL A 56 -13.27 5.41 -11.69
CA VAL A 56 -14.52 5.99 -11.14
C VAL A 56 -14.37 7.49 -10.89
N LYS A 57 -13.20 7.94 -10.38
CA LYS A 57 -12.91 9.36 -10.21
C LYS A 57 -12.91 10.11 -11.55
N GLY A 58 -12.32 9.52 -12.60
CA GLY A 58 -12.33 10.06 -13.95
C GLY A 58 -13.73 10.21 -14.52
N MET A 59 -14.56 9.17 -14.39
CA MET A 59 -15.96 9.19 -14.82
C MET A 59 -16.76 10.29 -14.10
N ARG A 60 -16.60 10.39 -12.77
CA ARG A 60 -17.23 11.46 -11.98
C ARG A 60 -16.82 12.84 -12.50
N ASN A 61 -15.52 13.07 -12.67
CA ASN A 61 -15.02 14.36 -13.13
C ASN A 61 -15.53 14.72 -14.53
N GLY A 62 -15.56 13.77 -15.46
CA GLY A 62 -16.11 13.98 -16.80
C GLY A 62 -17.61 14.27 -16.79
N MET A 63 -18.38 13.66 -15.89
CA MET A 63 -19.80 13.99 -15.74
C MET A 63 -20.00 15.41 -15.19
N PHE A 64 -19.19 15.84 -14.23
CA PHE A 64 -19.22 17.20 -13.70
C PHE A 64 -18.83 18.25 -14.75
N SER A 65 -17.88 17.96 -15.65
CA SER A 65 -17.52 18.91 -16.71
C SER A 65 -18.66 19.12 -17.70
N VAL A 66 -19.34 18.05 -18.13
CA VAL A 66 -20.49 18.15 -19.05
C VAL A 66 -21.64 18.97 -18.46
N LEU A 67 -21.93 18.78 -17.16
CA LEU A 67 -23.02 19.50 -16.49
C LEU A 67 -22.69 20.97 -16.19
N ASN A 68 -21.40 21.34 -16.11
CA ASN A 68 -20.96 22.71 -15.81
C ASN A 68 -20.68 23.53 -17.08
N GLU A 69 -20.77 22.90 -18.26
CA GLU A 69 -20.69 23.54 -19.58
C GLU A 69 -22.08 23.82 -20.19
N SER A 70 -23.17 23.46 -19.50
CA SER A 70 -24.58 23.75 -19.85
C SER A 70 -25.14 24.89 -19.01
#